data_AF-A0A7C1R2C2-F1
#
_entry.id   AF-A0A7C1R2C2-F1
#
_cell.length_a   1.000
_cell.length_b   1.000
_cell.length_c   1.000
_cell.angle_alpha   90.00
_cell.angle_beta   90.00
_cell.angle_gamma   90.00
#
_symmetry.space_group_name_H-M   'P 1'
#
loop_
_entity.id
_entity.type
_entity.pdbx_description
1 polymer ?
#
loop_
_entity_poly.entity_id
_entity_poly.type
_entity_poly.pdbx_seq_one_letter_code
_entity_poly.pdbx_strand_id
1 'polypeptide(L)'
;MTKMRANLTSPKYTPEKLFWGRFMDEKICSKCGEKRLKSFFYGKAAECKKCWAERVRLYNERKPEILKKTKKKWNEKVHPKIECKICGTIFKRKSASSVCSLKCRILDGCKEEKNGCWIWQKCRGRQSYGKTGWFSKTVTAHRASYIAFKGEIPEGLQVCHKCDVRLCVNPDHLWLGTQKDNMEDAKTKGRLKGTPGIKWTDQQRENILKNRQPPNKKGEAHHLAKLNEKNVREIRNLLREGIKQSKIADKYGVCQSAVSHIKSGRLWPHILEEEK
;
A
#
# COMPACT_ATOMS: atom_id res chain seq x y z
N MET A 1 42.42 -14.03 16.50
CA MET A 1 42.27 -12.70 17.13
C MET A 1 40.91 -12.11 16.75
N THR A 2 39.93 -12.33 17.62
CA THR A 2 38.51 -12.06 17.39
C THR A 2 38.20 -10.61 17.75
N LYS A 3 37.74 -9.81 16.79
CA LYS A 3 37.37 -8.40 17.01
C LYS A 3 36.11 -8.32 17.88
N MET A 4 36.29 -7.89 19.13
CA MET A 4 35.22 -7.59 20.08
C MET A 4 34.39 -6.39 19.59
N ARG A 5 33.06 -6.55 19.54
CA ARG A 5 32.11 -5.46 19.31
C ARG A 5 31.91 -4.69 20.62
N ALA A 6 32.16 -3.38 20.58
CA ALA A 6 31.87 -2.47 21.69
C ALA A 6 30.35 -2.38 21.92
N ASN A 7 29.92 -2.71 23.15
CA ASN A 7 28.57 -2.47 23.64
C ASN A 7 28.40 -0.97 23.92
N LEU A 8 27.66 -0.27 23.07
CA LEU A 8 27.11 1.05 23.40
C LEU A 8 25.91 0.84 24.33
N THR A 9 26.14 0.91 25.64
CA THR A 9 25.08 1.00 26.63
C THR A 9 24.38 2.35 26.51
N SER A 10 23.08 2.34 26.17
CA SER A 10 22.23 3.55 26.20
C SER A 10 22.26 4.20 27.59
N PRO A 11 22.22 5.54 27.67
CA PRO A 11 22.20 6.25 28.95
C PRO A 11 21.01 5.82 29.81
N LYS A 12 21.28 5.48 31.07
CA LYS A 12 20.28 5.20 32.10
C LYS A 12 19.44 6.46 32.31
N TYR A 13 18.18 6.43 31.85
CA TYR A 13 17.21 7.49 32.10
C TYR A 13 16.77 7.41 33.57
N THR A 14 17.17 8.39 34.38
CA THR A 14 16.66 8.56 35.74
C THR A 14 15.26 9.16 35.68
N PRO A 15 14.23 8.54 36.29
CA PRO A 15 12.87 9.04 36.20
C PRO A 15 12.61 10.07 37.31
N GLU A 16 13.29 11.20 37.27
CA GLU A 16 12.89 12.35 38.06
C GLU A 16 12.38 13.45 37.13
N LYS A 17 11.05 13.53 37.09
CA LYS A 17 10.24 14.68 36.67
C LYS A 17 10.30 15.02 35.18
N LEU A 18 9.21 14.66 34.48
CA LEU A 18 8.35 15.55 33.66
C LEU A 18 7.74 14.78 32.49
N PHE A 19 6.46 14.40 32.58
CA PHE A 19 5.59 14.30 31.40
C PHE A 19 4.11 14.35 31.85
N TRP A 20 3.49 15.52 31.66
CA TRP A 20 2.06 15.84 31.84
C TRP A 20 1.49 15.61 33.25
N GLY A 21 0.93 16.67 33.86
CA GLY A 21 0.28 16.68 35.18
C GLY A 21 -0.97 15.80 35.30
N ARG A 22 -0.82 14.47 35.19
CA ARG A 22 -1.70 13.51 35.83
C ARG A 22 -1.09 13.20 37.19
N PHE A 23 -1.81 13.53 38.25
CA PHE A 23 -1.57 12.92 39.55
C PHE A 23 -1.47 11.41 39.35
N MET A 24 -0.28 10.86 39.64
CA MET A 24 -0.03 9.42 39.66
C MET A 24 -0.74 8.87 40.89
N ASP A 25 -2.07 8.80 40.80
CA ASP A 25 -2.87 8.32 41.91
C ASP A 25 -2.52 6.87 42.19
N GLU A 26 -1.92 6.66 43.35
CA GLU A 26 -1.55 5.35 43.85
C GLU A 26 -2.67 4.77 44.70
N LYS A 27 -2.83 3.45 44.66
CA LYS A 27 -3.82 2.70 45.41
C LYS A 27 -3.17 1.45 45.99
N ILE A 28 -3.53 1.13 47.23
CA ILE A 28 -3.09 -0.11 47.89
C ILE A 28 -4.02 -1.24 47.45
N CYS A 29 -3.43 -2.34 47.00
CA CYS A 29 -4.18 -3.56 46.68
C CYS A 29 -4.69 -4.22 47.96
N SER A 30 -5.99 -4.43 48.07
CA SER A 30 -6.59 -5.11 49.24
C SER A 30 -6.19 -6.58 49.40
N LYS A 31 -5.58 -7.20 48.38
CA LYS A 31 -5.20 -8.61 48.38
C LYS A 31 -3.72 -8.88 48.66
N CYS A 32 -2.81 -8.11 48.05
CA CYS A 32 -1.37 -8.27 48.26
C CYS A 32 -0.74 -7.16 49.10
N GLY A 33 -1.49 -6.11 49.49
CA GLY A 33 -0.98 -5.00 50.28
C GLY A 33 -0.04 -4.05 49.53
N GLU A 34 0.35 -4.35 48.29
CA GLU A 34 1.29 -3.53 47.53
C GLU A 34 0.63 -2.23 47.05
N LYS A 35 1.35 -1.12 47.19
CA LYS A 35 1.01 0.18 46.61
C LYS A 35 1.32 0.17 45.11
N ARG A 36 0.31 0.44 44.26
CA ARG A 36 0.44 0.41 42.79
C ARG A 36 -0.32 1.59 42.17
N LEU A 37 0.09 2.03 40.98
CA LEU A 37 -0.67 3.06 40.24
C LEU A 37 -2.10 2.57 39.95
N LYS A 38 -3.10 3.48 39.95
CA LYS A 38 -4.50 3.15 39.62
C LYS A 38 -4.66 2.41 38.27
N SER A 39 -3.75 2.60 37.32
CA SER A 39 -3.72 1.86 36.03
C SER A 39 -3.55 0.35 36.18
N PHE A 40 -3.02 -0.12 37.33
CA PHE A 40 -2.90 -1.54 37.68
C PHE A 40 -4.16 -2.11 38.35
N PHE A 41 -5.27 -1.38 38.36
CA PHE A 41 -6.57 -1.84 38.85
C PHE A 41 -7.61 -1.80 37.73
N TYR A 42 -8.65 -2.62 37.83
CA TYR A 42 -9.80 -2.55 36.92
C TYR A 42 -10.82 -1.56 37.46
N GLY A 43 -10.86 -0.34 36.91
CA GLY A 43 -11.80 0.70 37.35
C GLY A 43 -11.72 0.96 38.86
N LYS A 44 -12.82 0.75 39.59
CA LYS A 44 -12.90 0.92 41.05
C LYS A 44 -12.43 -0.30 41.87
N ALA A 45 -11.99 -1.38 41.23
CA ALA A 45 -11.64 -2.65 41.90
C ALA A 45 -10.64 -2.46 43.06
N ALA A 46 -10.88 -3.13 44.19
CA ALA A 46 -10.05 -3.07 45.39
C ALA A 46 -8.73 -3.88 45.25
N GLU A 47 -8.72 -4.90 44.40
CA GLU A 47 -7.55 -5.73 44.10
C GLU A 47 -6.86 -5.32 42.78
N CYS A 48 -5.54 -5.48 42.71
CA CYS A 48 -4.78 -5.19 41.50
C CYS A 48 -5.00 -6.27 40.42
N LYS A 49 -4.75 -5.92 39.16
CA LYS A 49 -4.89 -6.80 37.99
C LYS A 49 -4.14 -8.13 38.16
N LYS A 50 -2.98 -8.13 38.82
CA LYS A 50 -2.21 -9.35 39.12
C LYS A 50 -2.96 -10.27 40.08
N CYS A 51 -3.47 -9.73 41.20
CA CYS A 51 -4.24 -10.50 42.17
C CYS A 51 -5.56 -11.00 41.59
N TRP A 52 -6.24 -10.17 40.81
CA TRP A 52 -7.45 -10.56 40.08
C TRP A 52 -7.14 -11.73 39.11
N ALA A 53 -6.07 -11.65 38.32
CA ALA A 53 -5.69 -12.70 37.38
C ALA A 53 -5.40 -14.03 38.08
N GLU A 54 -4.68 -14.00 39.21
CA GLU A 54 -4.39 -15.20 39.99
C GLU A 54 -5.66 -15.80 40.62
N ARG A 55 -6.56 -14.95 41.14
CA ARG A 55 -7.86 -15.39 41.66
C ARG A 55 -8.70 -16.06 40.58
N VAL A 56 -8.72 -15.50 39.36
CA VAL A 56 -9.40 -16.09 38.21
C VAL A 56 -8.75 -17.41 37.81
N ARG A 57 -7.42 -17.52 37.83
CA ARG A 57 -6.69 -18.78 37.58
C ARG A 57 -7.14 -19.87 38.56
N LEU A 58 -7.06 -19.60 39.86
CA LEU A 58 -7.46 -20.54 40.92
C LEU A 58 -8.94 -20.92 40.83
N TYR A 59 -9.83 -19.96 40.51
CA TYR A 59 -11.24 -20.25 40.28
C TYR A 59 -11.45 -21.21 39.11
N ASN A 60 -10.74 -20.99 38.00
CA ASN A 60 -10.84 -21.81 36.80
C ASN A 60 -10.30 -23.23 37.04
N GLU A 61 -9.20 -23.37 37.79
CA GLU A 61 -8.59 -24.66 38.15
C GLU A 61 -9.51 -25.52 39.01
N ARG A 62 -10.32 -24.92 39.89
CA ARG A 62 -11.29 -25.63 40.74
C ARG A 62 -12.54 -26.09 39.99
N LYS A 63 -12.78 -25.60 38.77
CA LYS A 63 -14.00 -25.85 38.01
C LYS A 63 -13.71 -26.17 36.52
N PRO A 64 -12.85 -27.17 36.23
CA PRO A 64 -12.43 -27.46 34.86
C PRO A 64 -13.61 -27.89 33.98
N GLU A 65 -14.56 -28.65 34.52
CA GLU A 65 -15.74 -29.12 33.78
C GLU A 65 -16.75 -28.00 33.45
N ILE A 66 -16.94 -27.03 34.35
CA ILE A 66 -17.76 -25.85 34.07
C ILE A 66 -17.07 -24.99 33.01
N LEU A 67 -15.74 -24.84 33.06
CA LEU A 67 -14.98 -24.15 32.01
C LEU A 67 -15.10 -24.84 30.65
N LYS A 68 -14.96 -26.17 30.60
CA LYS A 68 -15.10 -26.95 29.36
C LYS A 68 -16.50 -26.77 28.77
N LYS A 69 -17.56 -26.89 29.59
CA LYS A 69 -18.96 -26.72 29.16
C LYS A 69 -19.25 -25.29 28.70
N THR A 70 -18.83 -24.28 29.45
CA THR A 70 -19.03 -22.87 29.09
C THR A 70 -18.23 -22.46 27.85
N LYS A 71 -16.96 -22.88 27.72
CA LYS A 71 -16.16 -22.68 26.49
C LYS A 71 -16.81 -23.37 25.29
N LYS A 72 -17.30 -24.60 25.43
CA LYS A 72 -18.00 -25.33 24.35
C LYS A 72 -19.22 -24.55 23.88
N LYS A 73 -20.12 -24.19 24.80
CA LYS A 73 -21.35 -23.43 24.53
C LYS A 73 -21.04 -22.06 23.91
N TRP A 74 -20.03 -21.36 24.41
CA TRP A 74 -19.59 -20.08 23.87
C TRP A 74 -18.99 -20.24 22.46
N ASN A 75 -18.12 -21.23 22.24
CA ASN A 75 -17.52 -21.50 20.93
C ASN A 75 -18.57 -21.88 19.87
N GLU A 76 -19.58 -22.67 20.23
CA GLU A 76 -20.68 -23.02 19.33
C GLU A 76 -21.55 -21.80 18.99
N LYS A 77 -21.80 -20.92 19.96
CA LYS A 77 -22.53 -19.66 19.77
C LYS A 77 -21.76 -18.65 18.91
N VAL A 78 -20.45 -18.52 19.11
CA VAL A 78 -19.60 -17.50 18.46
C VAL A 78 -19.06 -17.96 17.12
N HIS A 79 -18.86 -19.28 16.94
CA HIS A 79 -18.36 -19.87 15.70
C HIS A 79 -19.35 -20.89 15.13
N PRO A 80 -20.52 -20.44 14.65
CA PRO A 80 -21.52 -21.32 14.08
C PRO A 80 -20.94 -22.08 12.88
N LYS A 81 -21.38 -23.32 12.71
CA LYS A 81 -21.12 -24.08 11.48
C LYS A 81 -22.01 -23.51 10.39
N ILE A 82 -21.41 -23.09 9.27
CA ILE A 82 -22.13 -22.57 8.11
C ILE A 82 -21.64 -23.28 6.85
N GLU A 83 -22.45 -23.25 5.81
CA GLU A 83 -22.09 -23.74 4.49
C GLU A 83 -21.29 -22.69 3.71
N CYS A 84 -20.21 -23.12 3.04
CA CYS A 84 -19.45 -22.23 2.19
C CYS A 84 -20.21 -21.93 0.90
N LYS A 85 -20.50 -20.64 0.64
CA LYS A 85 -21.23 -20.21 -0.58
C LYS A 85 -20.55 -20.51 -1.93
N ILE A 86 -19.33 -21.03 -1.95
CA ILE A 86 -18.56 -21.32 -3.17
C ILE A 86 -18.43 -22.83 -3.42
N CYS A 87 -18.22 -23.63 -2.37
CA CYS A 87 -17.93 -25.06 -2.51
C CYS A 87 -18.85 -25.97 -1.69
N GLY A 88 -19.85 -25.43 -0.99
CA GLY A 88 -20.76 -26.20 -0.14
C GLY A 88 -20.13 -26.81 1.13
N THR A 89 -18.81 -26.66 1.34
CA THR A 89 -18.16 -27.25 2.52
C THR A 89 -18.68 -26.58 3.79
N ILE A 90 -19.14 -27.40 4.75
CA ILE A 90 -19.55 -26.94 6.08
C ILE A 90 -18.31 -26.62 6.91
N PHE A 91 -18.21 -25.40 7.44
CA PHE A 91 -17.07 -24.94 8.23
C PHE A 91 -17.47 -24.08 9.43
N LYS A 92 -16.61 -24.03 10.45
CA LYS A 92 -16.82 -23.16 11.63
C LYS A 92 -16.48 -21.71 11.28
N ARG A 93 -17.46 -20.81 11.38
CA ARG A 93 -17.30 -19.39 11.06
C ARG A 93 -16.47 -18.66 12.12
N LYS A 94 -15.16 -18.52 11.88
CA LYS A 94 -14.24 -17.81 12.80
C LYS A 94 -14.31 -16.27 12.72
N SER A 95 -14.86 -15.73 11.63
CA SER A 95 -14.99 -14.29 11.38
C SER A 95 -16.21 -14.02 10.50
N ALA A 96 -16.49 -12.78 10.09
CA ALA A 96 -17.61 -12.45 9.18
C ALA A 96 -17.50 -13.06 7.76
N SER A 97 -16.55 -13.96 7.50
CA SER A 97 -16.38 -14.67 6.22
C SER A 97 -17.50 -15.68 5.97
N SER A 98 -18.09 -15.64 4.76
CA SER A 98 -19.02 -16.65 4.25
C SER A 98 -18.34 -17.76 3.41
N VAL A 99 -17.02 -17.77 3.37
CA VAL A 99 -16.20 -18.75 2.62
C VAL A 99 -15.22 -19.49 3.53
N CYS A 100 -14.98 -20.76 3.23
CA CYS A 100 -14.23 -21.69 4.08
C CYS A 100 -12.70 -21.57 3.96
N SER A 101 -12.19 -21.20 2.79
CA SER A 101 -10.75 -21.27 2.46
C SER A 101 -10.29 -20.05 1.67
N LEU A 102 -8.96 -19.86 1.61
CA LEU A 102 -8.38 -18.80 0.79
C LEU A 102 -8.74 -18.99 -0.69
N LYS A 103 -8.74 -20.24 -1.17
CA LYS A 103 -9.19 -20.61 -2.52
C LYS A 103 -10.61 -20.13 -2.80
N CYS A 104 -11.56 -20.43 -1.90
CA CYS A 104 -12.93 -19.94 -2.04
C CYS A 104 -13.03 -18.42 -1.93
N ARG A 105 -12.18 -17.76 -1.13
CA ARG A 105 -12.14 -16.28 -1.09
C ARG A 105 -11.69 -15.67 -2.41
N ILE A 106 -10.74 -16.32 -3.10
CA ILE A 106 -10.27 -15.87 -4.39
C ILE A 106 -11.37 -16.02 -5.44
N LEU A 107 -11.97 -17.21 -5.53
CA LEU A 107 -13.07 -17.48 -6.45
C LEU A 107 -14.26 -16.55 -6.24
N ASP A 108 -14.63 -16.31 -4.98
CA ASP A 108 -15.69 -15.35 -4.62
C ASP A 108 -15.35 -13.89 -4.96
N GLY A 109 -14.07 -13.58 -5.19
CA GLY A 109 -13.60 -12.22 -5.41
C GLY A 109 -13.28 -11.87 -6.85
N CYS A 110 -13.43 -12.81 -7.79
CA CYS A 110 -13.06 -12.61 -9.18
C CYS A 110 -14.21 -12.86 -10.14
N LYS A 111 -14.11 -12.24 -11.31
CA LYS A 111 -14.96 -12.49 -12.47
C LYS A 111 -14.08 -13.00 -13.61
N GLU A 112 -14.49 -14.07 -14.26
CA GLU A 112 -13.80 -14.59 -15.44
C GLU A 112 -14.14 -13.77 -16.69
N GLU A 113 -13.13 -13.46 -17.48
CA GLU A 113 -13.24 -12.76 -18.77
C GLU A 113 -12.94 -13.74 -19.92
N LYS A 114 -13.40 -13.39 -21.14
CA LYS A 114 -13.24 -14.25 -22.33
C LYS A 114 -11.79 -14.63 -22.67
N ASN A 115 -10.83 -13.84 -22.21
CA ASN A 115 -9.40 -14.10 -22.40
C ASN A 115 -8.80 -15.01 -21.30
N GLY A 116 -9.63 -15.67 -20.49
CA GLY A 116 -9.22 -16.54 -19.39
C GLY A 116 -8.70 -15.80 -18.15
N CYS A 117 -8.69 -14.46 -18.14
CA CYS A 117 -8.29 -13.72 -16.95
C CYS A 117 -9.40 -13.77 -15.88
N TRP A 118 -9.00 -14.01 -14.63
CA TRP A 118 -9.89 -13.85 -13.48
C TRP A 118 -9.67 -12.46 -12.88
N ILE A 119 -10.53 -11.50 -13.20
CA ILE A 119 -10.36 -10.11 -12.80
C ILE A 119 -10.90 -9.90 -11.38
N TRP A 120 -10.03 -9.41 -10.49
CA TRP A 120 -10.37 -9.11 -9.10
C TRP A 120 -11.38 -7.95 -8.99
N GLN A 121 -12.51 -8.22 -8.34
CA GLN A 121 -13.63 -7.29 -8.19
C GLN A 121 -13.70 -6.61 -6.82
N LYS A 122 -12.95 -7.10 -5.83
CA LYS A 122 -12.94 -6.55 -4.45
C LYS A 122 -11.93 -5.41 -4.33
N CYS A 123 -11.45 -5.14 -3.11
CA CYS A 123 -10.56 -4.02 -2.80
C CYS A 123 -9.35 -3.90 -3.74
N ARG A 124 -9.09 -2.67 -4.20
CA ARG A 124 -7.96 -2.30 -5.06
C ARG A 124 -7.04 -1.33 -4.32
N GLY A 125 -5.73 -1.49 -4.47
CA GLY A 125 -4.72 -0.59 -3.90
C GLY A 125 -4.38 0.59 -4.81
N ARG A 126 -3.56 1.53 -4.31
CA ARG A 126 -3.12 2.75 -5.02
C ARG A 126 -2.39 2.49 -6.37
N GLN A 127 -1.81 1.30 -6.54
CA GLN A 127 -1.09 0.87 -7.75
C GLN A 127 -1.97 -0.03 -8.67
N SER A 128 -3.29 0.01 -8.50
CA SER A 128 -4.28 -0.81 -9.22
C SER A 128 -4.15 -2.32 -9.03
N TYR A 129 -3.35 -2.78 -8.07
CA TYR A 129 -3.31 -4.19 -7.67
C TYR A 129 -4.49 -4.53 -6.77
N GLY A 130 -5.12 -5.68 -7.02
CA GLY A 130 -6.12 -6.25 -6.12
C GLY A 130 -5.50 -6.58 -4.76
N LYS A 131 -6.28 -6.41 -3.69
CA LYS A 131 -5.92 -6.79 -2.32
C LYS A 131 -7.00 -7.66 -1.70
N THR A 132 -6.57 -8.58 -0.85
CA THR A 132 -7.45 -9.43 -0.06
C THR A 132 -6.89 -9.61 1.35
N GLY A 133 -7.76 -9.63 2.34
CA GLY A 133 -7.40 -10.04 3.69
C GLY A 133 -7.52 -11.55 3.84
N TRP A 134 -6.69 -12.20 4.65
CA TRP A 134 -6.87 -13.58 5.13
C TRP A 134 -6.14 -13.75 6.47
N PHE A 135 -6.81 -14.34 7.49
CA PHE A 135 -6.31 -14.45 8.88
C PHE A 135 -5.59 -13.18 9.40
N SER A 136 -6.28 -12.03 9.34
CA SER A 136 -5.80 -10.72 9.83
C SER A 136 -4.58 -10.14 9.10
N LYS A 137 -4.13 -10.75 8.00
CA LYS A 137 -3.09 -10.19 7.12
C LYS A 137 -3.71 -9.72 5.82
N THR A 138 -3.31 -8.54 5.35
CA THR A 138 -3.67 -8.02 4.03
C THR A 138 -2.55 -8.33 3.05
N VAL A 139 -2.88 -9.02 1.96
CA VAL A 139 -1.94 -9.40 0.90
C VAL A 139 -2.48 -8.99 -0.47
N THR A 140 -1.62 -8.94 -1.48
CA THR A 140 -2.07 -8.72 -2.86
C THR A 140 -2.83 -9.96 -3.35
N ALA A 141 -3.89 -9.72 -4.12
CA ALA A 141 -4.82 -10.78 -4.52
C ALA A 141 -4.17 -11.84 -5.41
N HIS A 142 -3.26 -11.47 -6.31
CA HIS A 142 -2.52 -12.42 -7.15
C HIS A 142 -1.59 -13.33 -6.33
N ARG A 143 -0.88 -12.79 -5.31
CA ARG A 143 -0.06 -13.60 -4.40
C ARG A 143 -0.92 -14.56 -3.58
N ALA A 144 -2.05 -14.07 -3.09
CA ALA A 144 -3.01 -14.90 -2.37
C ALA A 144 -3.57 -16.02 -3.25
N SER A 145 -3.84 -15.75 -4.53
CA SER A 145 -4.23 -16.78 -5.50
C SER A 145 -3.13 -17.81 -5.71
N TYR A 146 -1.89 -17.37 -5.95
CA TYR A 146 -0.76 -18.29 -6.06
C TYR A 146 -0.66 -19.22 -4.84
N ILE A 147 -0.74 -18.66 -3.62
CA ILE A 147 -0.71 -19.46 -2.38
C ILE A 147 -1.87 -20.46 -2.30
N ALA A 148 -3.07 -20.04 -2.70
CA ALA A 148 -4.27 -20.87 -2.59
C ALA A 148 -4.32 -22.03 -3.60
N PHE A 149 -3.70 -21.87 -4.77
CA PHE A 149 -3.82 -22.83 -5.88
C PHE A 149 -2.51 -23.56 -6.21
N LYS A 150 -1.35 -22.91 -6.00
CA LYS A 150 -0.01 -23.44 -6.33
C LYS A 150 0.88 -23.68 -5.12
N GLY A 151 0.53 -23.14 -3.96
CA GLY A 151 1.28 -23.33 -2.71
C GLY A 151 2.24 -22.18 -2.39
N GLU A 152 3.21 -22.45 -1.54
CA GLU A 152 4.06 -21.40 -0.96
C GLU A 152 4.86 -20.61 -2.00
N ILE A 153 5.20 -19.37 -1.63
CA ILE A 153 6.07 -18.50 -2.42
C ILE A 153 7.45 -18.56 -1.73
N PRO A 154 8.46 -19.18 -2.35
CA PRO A 154 9.82 -19.24 -1.79
C PRO A 154 10.38 -17.84 -1.55
N GLU A 155 11.31 -17.76 -0.59
CA GLU A 155 12.00 -16.51 -0.28
C GLU A 155 12.75 -15.99 -1.52
N GLY A 156 12.77 -14.66 -1.68
CA GLY A 156 13.38 -14.00 -2.85
C GLY A 156 12.56 -14.03 -4.14
N LEU A 157 11.46 -14.81 -4.20
CA LEU A 157 10.60 -14.89 -5.38
C LEU A 157 9.36 -14.00 -5.29
N GLN A 158 8.93 -13.54 -6.46
CA GLN A 158 7.76 -12.71 -6.69
C GLN A 158 6.77 -13.45 -7.60
N VAL A 159 5.49 -13.16 -7.42
CA VAL A 159 4.43 -13.71 -8.27
C VAL A 159 4.20 -12.72 -9.40
N CYS A 160 4.51 -13.15 -10.63
CA CYS A 160 4.48 -12.35 -11.83
C CYS A 160 3.33 -12.76 -12.75
N HIS A 161 2.82 -11.82 -13.54
CA HIS A 161 1.74 -12.06 -14.50
C HIS A 161 2.30 -12.45 -15.87
N LYS A 162 1.78 -13.53 -16.47
CA LYS A 162 2.00 -13.83 -17.90
C LYS A 162 1.19 -12.92 -18.81
N CYS A 163 -0.04 -12.61 -18.38
CA CYS A 163 -1.04 -11.84 -19.14
C CYS A 163 -0.91 -10.30 -19.02
N ASP A 164 0.00 -9.80 -18.17
CA ASP A 164 0.21 -8.38 -17.90
C ASP A 164 -1.01 -7.58 -17.38
N VAL A 165 -2.09 -8.27 -16.99
CA VAL A 165 -3.28 -7.67 -16.38
C VAL A 165 -3.12 -7.63 -14.85
N ARG A 166 -2.86 -6.44 -14.28
CA ARG A 166 -2.58 -6.25 -12.84
C ARG A 166 -3.65 -6.78 -11.88
N LEU A 167 -4.92 -6.82 -12.33
CA LEU A 167 -6.06 -7.32 -11.55
C LEU A 167 -6.33 -8.81 -11.76
N CYS A 168 -5.61 -9.49 -12.66
CA CYS A 168 -5.77 -10.92 -12.89
C CYS A 168 -5.28 -11.72 -11.68
N VAL A 169 -6.09 -12.67 -11.24
CA VAL A 169 -5.78 -13.62 -10.17
C VAL A 169 -5.88 -15.07 -10.64
N ASN A 170 -5.98 -15.33 -11.94
CA ASN A 170 -5.98 -16.71 -12.46
C ASN A 170 -4.59 -17.35 -12.19
N PRO A 171 -4.49 -18.44 -11.41
CA PRO A 171 -3.22 -19.08 -11.09
C PRO A 171 -2.41 -19.50 -12.32
N ASP A 172 -3.06 -19.87 -13.44
CA ASP A 172 -2.37 -20.30 -14.66
C ASP A 172 -1.68 -19.15 -15.39
N HIS A 173 -2.21 -17.94 -15.19
CA HIS A 173 -1.63 -16.68 -15.65
C HIS A 173 -0.56 -16.13 -14.70
N LEU A 174 -0.22 -16.86 -13.63
CA LEU A 174 0.80 -16.49 -12.64
C LEU A 174 1.99 -17.44 -12.67
N TRP A 175 3.19 -16.89 -12.48
CA TRP A 175 4.44 -17.62 -12.36
C TRP A 175 5.33 -17.03 -11.26
N LEU A 176 6.31 -17.80 -10.78
CA LEU A 176 7.30 -17.32 -9.82
C LEU A 176 8.56 -16.88 -10.54
N GLY A 177 8.98 -15.64 -10.31
CA GLY A 177 10.22 -15.09 -10.85
C GLY A 177 10.95 -14.27 -9.80
N THR A 178 12.24 -14.10 -10.00
CA THR A 178 13.00 -13.09 -9.27
C THR A 178 12.59 -11.70 -9.75
N GLN A 179 13.01 -10.67 -9.02
CA GLN A 179 12.85 -9.29 -9.48
C GLN A 179 13.56 -9.07 -10.83
N LYS A 180 14.70 -9.73 -11.07
CA LYS A 180 15.45 -9.66 -12.32
C LYS A 180 14.61 -10.21 -13.48
N ASP A 181 14.03 -11.39 -13.31
CA ASP A 181 13.21 -12.03 -14.34
C ASP A 181 11.97 -11.18 -14.67
N ASN A 182 11.34 -10.58 -13.65
CA ASN A 182 10.21 -9.67 -13.85
C ASN A 182 10.60 -8.39 -14.62
N MET A 183 11.78 -7.84 -14.34
CA MET A 183 12.32 -6.68 -15.05
C MET A 183 12.67 -7.02 -16.50
N GLU A 184 13.20 -8.22 -16.74
CA GLU A 184 13.51 -8.73 -18.08
C GLU A 184 12.24 -8.99 -18.89
N ASP A 185 11.22 -9.63 -18.31
CA ASP A 185 9.89 -9.79 -18.95
C ASP A 185 9.28 -8.43 -19.29
N ALA A 186 9.36 -7.46 -18.37
CA ALA A 186 8.90 -6.10 -18.62
C ALA A 186 9.67 -5.41 -19.75
N LYS A 187 10.98 -5.65 -19.86
CA LYS A 187 11.82 -5.12 -20.94
C LYS A 187 11.44 -5.74 -22.29
N THR A 188 11.38 -7.06 -22.37
CA THR A 188 11.02 -7.82 -23.57
C THR A 188 9.64 -7.42 -24.10
N LYS A 189 8.69 -7.15 -23.20
CA LYS A 189 7.34 -6.68 -23.53
C LYS A 189 7.22 -5.16 -23.72
N GLY A 190 8.32 -4.41 -23.68
CA GLY A 190 8.33 -2.96 -23.89
C GLY A 190 7.57 -2.16 -22.82
N ARG A 191 7.40 -2.70 -21.61
CA ARG A 191 6.67 -2.07 -20.49
C ARG A 191 7.53 -1.10 -19.67
N LEU A 192 8.84 -1.05 -19.90
CA LEU A 192 9.74 -0.12 -19.22
C LEU A 192 9.64 1.28 -19.85
N LYS A 193 9.78 2.33 -19.03
CA LYS A 193 9.88 3.70 -19.55
C LYS A 193 11.20 3.84 -20.31
N GLY A 194 11.14 4.22 -21.58
CA GLY A 194 12.33 4.42 -22.43
C GLY A 194 12.84 3.16 -23.14
N THR A 195 12.25 1.98 -22.93
CA THR A 195 12.41 0.90 -23.92
C THR A 195 11.67 1.28 -25.19
N PRO A 196 12.23 1.03 -26.39
CA PRO A 196 11.48 1.19 -27.63
C PRO A 196 10.39 0.11 -27.67
N GLY A 197 9.26 0.38 -27.01
CA GLY A 197 8.00 -0.27 -27.36
C GLY A 197 7.73 -0.01 -28.84
N ILE A 198 7.03 -0.95 -29.50
CA ILE A 198 6.56 -0.91 -30.89
C ILE A 198 6.85 0.43 -31.57
N LYS A 199 7.81 0.47 -32.50
CA LYS A 199 8.17 1.69 -33.22
C LYS A 199 6.91 2.24 -33.92
N TRP A 200 6.30 3.25 -33.33
CA TRP A 200 5.21 4.00 -33.94
C TRP A 200 5.70 4.57 -35.27
N THR A 201 4.91 4.39 -36.33
CA THR A 201 5.20 5.00 -37.63
C THR A 201 5.09 6.52 -37.53
N ASP A 202 5.73 7.24 -38.44
CA ASP A 202 5.67 8.71 -38.45
C ASP A 202 4.23 9.22 -38.55
N GLN A 203 3.37 8.52 -39.30
CA GLN A 203 1.93 8.78 -39.39
C GLN A 203 1.21 8.68 -38.03
N GLN A 204 1.54 7.68 -37.22
CA GLN A 204 0.91 7.49 -35.92
C GLN A 204 1.36 8.54 -34.91
N ARG A 205 2.63 8.96 -34.97
CA ARG A 205 3.16 10.06 -34.16
C ARG A 205 2.44 11.37 -34.48
N GLU A 206 2.26 11.65 -35.76
CA GLU A 206 1.59 12.85 -36.24
C GLU A 206 0.10 12.89 -35.81
N ASN A 207 -0.61 11.75 -35.90
CA ASN A 207 -2.01 11.66 -35.45
C ASN A 207 -2.18 11.85 -33.94
N ILE A 208 -1.26 11.36 -33.11
CA ILE A 208 -1.30 11.59 -31.65
C ILE A 208 -1.07 13.07 -31.31
N LEU A 209 -0.15 13.73 -32.03
CA LEU A 209 0.11 15.16 -31.85
C LEU A 209 -1.08 16.00 -32.28
N LYS A 210 -1.74 15.66 -33.39
CA LYS A 210 -2.95 16.33 -33.90
C LYS A 210 -4.16 16.15 -32.99
N ASN A 211 -4.34 14.99 -32.36
CA ASN A 211 -5.52 14.67 -31.55
C ASN A 211 -5.34 14.92 -30.04
N ARG A 212 -4.24 15.55 -29.62
CA ARG A 212 -4.00 15.85 -28.22
C ARG A 212 -4.86 17.03 -27.78
N GLN A 213 -5.92 16.77 -26.99
CA GLN A 213 -6.67 17.87 -26.38
C GLN A 213 -5.76 18.72 -25.47
N PRO A 214 -5.76 20.05 -25.62
CA PRO A 214 -4.97 20.93 -24.78
C PRO A 214 -5.53 20.96 -23.35
N PRO A 215 -4.69 20.87 -22.30
CA PRO A 215 -5.18 21.05 -20.93
C PRO A 215 -5.68 22.48 -20.73
N ASN A 216 -6.69 22.61 -19.86
CA ASN A 216 -7.41 23.84 -19.48
C ASN A 216 -6.49 25.04 -19.19
N LYS A 217 -6.96 26.24 -19.59
CA LYS A 217 -6.38 27.59 -19.43
C LYS A 217 -4.84 27.63 -19.52
N LYS A 218 -4.33 27.94 -20.70
CA LYS A 218 -2.89 28.08 -20.99
C LYS A 218 -2.42 29.51 -20.76
N GLY A 219 -1.12 29.65 -20.54
CA GLY A 219 -0.48 30.96 -20.55
C GLY A 219 -0.91 31.86 -19.39
N GLU A 220 -1.10 33.15 -19.66
CA GLU A 220 -1.53 34.15 -18.67
C GLU A 220 -2.90 33.83 -18.08
N ALA A 221 -3.73 33.09 -18.81
CA ALA A 221 -5.04 32.66 -18.35
C ALA A 221 -4.98 31.61 -17.21
N HIS A 222 -3.80 31.03 -16.92
CA HIS A 222 -3.61 30.16 -15.78
C HIS A 222 -3.34 30.99 -14.51
N HIS A 223 -4.21 30.90 -13.51
CA HIS A 223 -4.11 31.64 -12.24
C HIS A 223 -2.78 31.48 -11.46
N LEU A 224 -1.98 30.46 -11.77
CA LEU A 224 -0.63 30.25 -11.19
C LEU A 224 0.51 30.50 -12.20
N ALA A 225 0.25 31.18 -13.31
CA ALA A 225 1.26 31.46 -14.32
C ALA A 225 2.33 32.40 -13.75
N LYS A 226 3.57 31.90 -13.65
CA LYS A 226 4.75 32.71 -13.28
C LYS A 226 5.28 33.55 -14.44
N LEU A 227 4.91 33.18 -15.67
CA LEU A 227 5.35 33.84 -16.90
C LEU A 227 4.12 34.43 -17.60
N ASN A 228 4.33 35.57 -18.23
CA ASN A 228 3.37 36.24 -19.08
C ASN A 228 3.90 36.27 -20.53
N GLU A 229 3.09 36.67 -21.51
CA GLU A 229 3.46 36.63 -22.93
C GLU A 229 4.71 37.47 -23.21
N LYS A 230 4.82 38.63 -22.56
CA LYS A 230 5.99 39.52 -22.66
C LYS A 230 7.27 38.82 -22.18
N ASN A 231 7.21 38.13 -21.04
CA ASN A 231 8.34 37.37 -20.49
C ASN A 231 8.73 36.23 -21.43
N VAL A 232 7.77 35.56 -22.07
CA VAL A 232 8.03 34.46 -23.00
C VAL A 232 8.70 34.96 -24.29
N ARG A 233 8.28 36.12 -24.83
CA ARG A 233 8.95 36.76 -25.97
C ARG A 233 10.38 37.17 -25.63
N GLU A 234 10.61 37.74 -24.45
CA GLU A 234 11.94 38.11 -23.98
C GLU A 234 12.84 36.88 -23.77
N ILE A 235 12.32 35.80 -23.16
CA ILE A 235 13.02 34.51 -23.03
C ILE A 235 13.48 33.99 -24.41
N ARG A 236 12.65 34.10 -25.44
CA ARG A 236 13.00 33.67 -26.80
C ARG A 236 14.10 34.54 -27.43
N ASN A 237 14.06 35.85 -27.22
CA ASN A 237 15.13 36.75 -27.68
C ASN A 237 16.46 36.44 -26.98
N LEU A 238 16.45 36.26 -25.66
CA LEU A 238 17.66 35.86 -24.91
C LEU A 238 18.21 34.50 -25.36
N LEU A 239 17.33 33.57 -25.78
CA LEU A 239 17.74 32.30 -26.39
C LEU A 239 18.36 32.46 -27.78
N ARG A 240 17.89 33.43 -28.59
CA ARG A 240 18.46 33.77 -29.90
C ARG A 240 19.83 34.44 -29.76
N GLU A 241 20.00 35.26 -28.73
CA GLU A 241 21.29 35.87 -28.33
C GLU A 241 22.29 34.86 -27.75
N GLY A 242 21.91 33.57 -27.66
CA GLY A 242 22.81 32.50 -27.24
C GLY A 242 22.98 32.37 -25.73
N ILE A 243 22.16 33.04 -24.92
CA ILE A 243 22.23 32.92 -23.46
C ILE A 243 21.84 31.49 -23.03
N LYS A 244 22.60 30.92 -22.09
CA LYS A 244 22.36 29.58 -21.54
C LYS A 244 20.99 29.52 -20.86
N GLN A 245 20.25 28.45 -21.14
CA GLN A 245 18.90 28.21 -20.61
C GLN A 245 18.82 28.24 -19.07
N SER A 246 19.91 27.84 -18.38
CA SER A 246 20.00 27.91 -16.92
C SER A 246 19.98 29.35 -16.42
N LYS A 247 20.77 30.25 -17.01
CA LYS A 247 20.80 31.67 -16.65
C LYS A 247 19.45 32.35 -16.90
N ILE A 248 18.77 31.97 -17.98
CA ILE A 248 17.43 32.47 -18.29
C ILE A 248 16.43 31.95 -17.25
N ALA A 249 16.51 30.68 -16.88
CA ALA A 249 15.66 30.10 -15.84
C ALA A 249 15.81 30.82 -14.49
N ASP A 250 17.06 31.11 -14.09
CA ASP A 250 17.36 31.85 -12.86
C ASP A 250 16.79 33.28 -12.92
N LYS A 251 16.93 33.98 -14.06
CA LYS A 251 16.40 35.34 -14.27
C LYS A 251 14.88 35.43 -14.06
N TYR A 252 14.13 34.41 -14.50
CA TYR A 252 12.66 34.41 -14.42
C TYR A 252 12.08 33.55 -13.28
N GLY A 253 12.92 32.98 -12.41
CA GLY A 253 12.47 32.14 -11.29
C GLY A 253 11.72 30.88 -11.73
N VAL A 254 12.10 30.31 -12.87
CA VAL A 254 11.54 29.08 -13.45
C VAL A 254 12.59 27.98 -13.56
N CYS A 255 12.19 26.73 -13.76
CA CYS A 255 13.15 25.65 -13.98
C CYS A 255 13.72 25.68 -15.41
N GLN A 256 14.96 25.22 -15.61
CA GLN A 256 15.60 25.13 -16.93
C GLN A 256 14.75 24.32 -17.94
N SER A 257 14.04 23.29 -17.47
CA SER A 257 13.13 22.52 -18.31
C SER A 257 11.95 23.33 -18.83
N ALA A 258 11.48 24.35 -18.10
CA ALA A 258 10.43 25.27 -18.58
C ALA A 258 10.94 26.13 -19.73
N VAL A 259 12.18 26.64 -19.63
CA VAL A 259 12.84 27.39 -20.71
C VAL A 259 13.06 26.51 -21.96
N SER A 260 13.47 25.26 -21.76
CA SER A 260 13.58 24.27 -22.85
C SER A 260 12.24 23.97 -23.54
N HIS A 261 11.15 23.89 -22.77
CA HIS A 261 9.81 23.70 -23.32
C HIS A 261 9.26 24.93 -24.05
N ILE A 262 9.64 26.14 -23.65
CA ILE A 262 9.37 27.38 -24.40
C ILE A 262 10.17 27.41 -25.71
N LYS A 263 11.47 27.03 -25.65
CA LYS A 263 12.33 26.93 -26.83
C LYS A 263 11.76 25.95 -27.88
N SER A 264 11.30 24.79 -27.43
CA SER A 264 10.76 23.72 -28.29
C SER A 264 9.28 23.91 -28.67
N GLY A 265 8.62 24.99 -28.24
CA GLY A 265 7.22 25.28 -28.57
C GLY A 265 6.19 24.40 -27.86
N ARG A 266 6.62 23.62 -26.88
CA ARG A 266 5.73 22.77 -26.07
C ARG A 266 4.93 23.58 -25.04
N LEU A 267 5.48 24.71 -24.60
CA LEU A 267 4.82 25.72 -23.77
C LEU A 267 4.61 26.98 -24.62
N TRP A 268 3.43 27.60 -24.53
CA TRP A 268 3.04 28.82 -25.28
C TRP A 268 3.12 28.71 -26.82
N PRO A 269 2.45 27.72 -27.43
CA PRO A 269 2.52 27.51 -28.88
C PRO A 269 1.91 28.67 -29.71
N HIS A 270 0.93 29.39 -29.17
CA HIS A 270 0.28 30.51 -29.87
C HIS A 270 1.24 31.70 -30.13
N ILE A 271 2.24 31.90 -29.27
CA ILE A 271 3.27 32.94 -29.48
C ILE A 271 4.19 32.58 -30.67
N LEU A 272 4.20 31.32 -31.12
CA LEU A 272 4.98 30.87 -32.28
C LEU A 272 4.26 31.08 -33.61
N GLU A 273 2.93 31.18 -33.59
CA GLU A 273 2.13 31.35 -34.80
C GLU A 273 2.16 32.80 -35.30
N GLU A 274 2.40 33.77 -34.40
CA GLU A 274 2.53 35.21 -34.72
C GLU A 274 3.92 35.62 -35.25
N GLU A 275 4.93 34.75 -35.18
CA GLU A 275 6.30 35.03 -35.66
C GLU A 275 6.57 34.55 -37.12
N LYS A 276 5.55 34.02 -37.81
CA LYS A 276 5.61 33.58 -39.22
C LYS A 276 5.00 34.61 -40.15
#